data_AF-A0A7W0XKC8-F1
#
_entry.id   AF-A0A7W0XKC8-F1
#
_cell.length_a   1.000
_cell.length_b   1.000
_cell.length_c   1.000
_cell.angle_alpha   90.00
_cell.angle_beta   90.00
_cell.angle_gamma   90.00
#
_symmetry.space_group_name_H-M   'P 1'
#
loop_
_entity.id
_entity.type
_entity.pdbx_description
1 polymer ?
#
loop_
_entity_poly.entity_id
_entity_poly.type
_entity_poly.pdbx_seq_one_letter_code
_entity_poly.pdbx_strand_id
1 'polypeptide(L)'
;LWRVSVAPNMGPGVVEALKDLGDIRYFYDWSGGLLWIEAAGEANDGLAREIRIAVAAAGGGHATLVRGSPSLRTAISPFQPQPEPLAALSKRLREQFDPRGILNPGRMN
;
A
#
# COMPACT_ATOMS: atom_id res chain seq x y z
N LEU A 1 6.22 0.16 7.38
CA LEU A 1 5.69 1.55 7.34
C LEU A 1 4.99 1.81 6.02
N TRP A 2 3.68 1.92 6.10
CA TRP A 2 2.76 2.29 5.04
C TRP A 2 2.43 3.77 5.11
N ARG A 3 2.29 4.38 3.95
CA ARG A 3 1.66 5.69 3.77
C ARG A 3 0.30 5.44 3.11
N VAL A 4 -0.77 5.76 3.81
CA VAL A 4 -2.14 5.53 3.36
C VAL A 4 -2.85 6.88 3.21
N SER A 5 -3.45 7.14 2.06
CA SER A 5 -4.23 8.35 1.81
C SER A 5 -5.66 7.98 1.47
N VAL A 6 -6.60 8.59 2.20
CA VAL A 6 -8.06 8.42 2.09
C VAL A 6 -8.73 9.78 2.32
N ALA A 7 -10.06 9.87 2.17
CA ALA A 7 -10.77 11.08 2.58
C ALA A 7 -10.56 11.34 4.09
N PRO A 8 -10.33 12.59 4.55
CA PRO A 8 -9.94 12.86 5.94
C PRO A 8 -10.89 12.31 7.01
N ASN A 9 -12.20 12.36 6.75
CA ASN A 9 -13.23 11.82 7.64
C ASN A 9 -13.21 10.28 7.74
N MET A 10 -12.59 9.59 6.78
CA MET A 10 -12.47 8.13 6.77
C MET A 10 -11.19 7.63 7.45
N GLY A 11 -10.21 8.50 7.68
CA GLY A 11 -8.93 8.16 8.31
C GLY A 11 -9.08 7.38 9.63
N PRO A 12 -9.90 7.86 10.59
CA PRO A 12 -10.15 7.14 11.83
C PRO A 12 -10.72 5.73 11.62
N GLY A 13 -11.65 5.56 10.68
CA GLY A 13 -12.24 4.26 10.36
C GLY A 13 -11.22 3.25 9.82
N VAL A 14 -10.22 3.71 9.07
CA VAL A 14 -9.13 2.84 8.59
C VAL A 14 -8.30 2.32 9.75
N VAL A 15 -7.95 3.16 10.73
CA VAL A 15 -7.17 2.73 11.90
C VAL A 15 -7.98 1.79 12.78
N GLU A 16 -9.26 2.11 13.02
CA GLU A 16 -10.17 1.25 13.79
C GLU A 16 -10.32 -0.15 13.18
N ALA A 17 -10.34 -0.27 11.85
CA ALA A 17 -10.40 -1.57 11.18
C ALA A 17 -9.12 -2.41 11.33
N LEU A 18 -7.99 -1.80 11.69
CA LEU A 18 -6.68 -2.45 11.74
C LEU A 18 -6.19 -2.74 13.16
N LYS A 19 -6.69 -2.00 14.17
CA LYS A 19 -6.19 -2.06 15.56
C LYS A 19 -6.32 -3.45 16.21
N ASP A 20 -7.31 -4.25 15.81
CA ASP A 20 -7.56 -5.58 16.37
C ASP A 20 -6.82 -6.69 15.63
N LEU A 21 -6.15 -6.36 14.51
CA LEU A 21 -5.48 -7.34 13.64
C LEU A 21 -3.99 -7.51 13.97
N GLY A 22 -3.44 -6.68 14.85
CA GLY A 22 -2.06 -6.75 15.31
C GLY A 22 -1.62 -5.50 16.04
N ASP A 23 -0.41 -5.52 16.58
CA ASP A 23 0.20 -4.34 17.19
C ASP A 23 0.60 -3.35 16.08
N ILE A 24 -0.19 -2.29 15.93
CA ILE A 24 0.05 -1.23 14.96
C ILE A 24 0.40 0.08 15.68
N ARG A 25 1.40 0.78 15.16
CA ARG A 25 1.65 2.19 15.47
C ARG A 25 1.16 3.03 14.30
N TYR A 26 0.45 4.10 14.59
CA TYR A 26 -0.08 4.98 13.55
C TYR A 26 0.10 6.45 13.90
N PHE A 27 0.16 7.28 12.85
CA PHE A 27 0.21 8.73 12.96
C PHE A 27 -0.70 9.34 11.90
N TYR A 28 -1.58 10.25 12.33
CA TYR A 28 -2.44 11.03 11.45
C TYR A 28 -1.70 12.29 11.00
N ASP A 29 -1.79 12.57 9.70
CA ASP A 29 -1.32 13.79 9.07
C ASP A 29 -2.44 14.33 8.15
N TRP A 30 -2.29 15.55 7.64
CA TRP A 30 -3.25 16.22 6.74
C TRP A 30 -4.70 16.12 7.22
N SER A 31 -4.91 16.43 8.51
CA SER A 31 -6.23 16.38 9.16
C SER A 31 -6.94 15.02 9.05
N GLY A 32 -6.17 13.92 8.96
CA GLY A 32 -6.69 12.56 8.84
C GLY A 32 -6.74 12.01 7.42
N GLY A 33 -6.44 12.84 6.41
CA GLY A 33 -6.38 12.41 5.00
C GLY A 33 -5.12 11.63 4.63
N LEU A 34 -4.12 11.64 5.52
CA LEU A 34 -2.89 10.88 5.40
C LEU A 34 -2.61 10.14 6.70
N LEU A 35 -2.36 8.84 6.60
CA LEU A 35 -2.02 7.96 7.71
C LEU A 35 -0.65 7.37 7.45
N TRP A 36 0.18 7.38 8.48
CA TRP A 36 1.40 6.58 8.53
C TRP A 36 1.15 5.40 9.43
N ILE A 37 1.25 4.17 8.92
CA ILE A 37 0.91 2.95 9.66
C ILE A 37 2.10 2.00 9.66
N GLU A 38 2.54 1.62 10.84
CA GLU A 38 3.57 0.62 11.06
C GLU A 38 2.95 -0.60 11.75
N ALA A 39 2.94 -1.73 11.04
CA ALA A 39 2.56 -3.01 11.61
C ALA A 39 3.79 -3.65 12.26
N ALA A 40 3.68 -4.08 13.53
CA ALA A 40 4.69 -4.87 14.21
C ALA A 40 4.58 -6.35 13.79
N GLY A 41 5.73 -7.02 13.66
CA GLY A 41 5.83 -8.43 13.31
C GLY A 41 6.41 -8.65 11.91
N GLU A 42 7.58 -9.29 11.85
CA GLU A 42 8.27 -9.61 10.59
C GLU A 42 7.70 -10.85 9.87
N ALA A 43 6.74 -11.54 10.50
CA ALA A 43 6.28 -12.86 10.06
C ALA A 43 5.14 -12.84 9.01
N ASN A 44 4.56 -11.68 8.69
CA ASN A 44 3.41 -11.55 7.77
C ASN A 44 3.69 -10.60 6.60
N ASP A 45 2.73 -10.48 5.68
CA ASP A 45 2.71 -9.57 4.53
C ASP A 45 2.63 -8.07 4.90
N GLY A 46 3.01 -7.70 6.13
CA GLY A 46 2.96 -6.33 6.63
C GLY A 46 1.55 -5.74 6.69
N LEU A 47 0.51 -6.58 6.82
CA LEU A 47 -0.91 -6.21 6.75
C LEU A 47 -1.32 -5.64 5.38
N ALA A 48 -0.61 -5.99 4.30
CA ALA A 48 -0.88 -5.43 2.98
C ALA A 48 -2.33 -5.66 2.53
N ARG A 49 -2.84 -6.88 2.75
CA ARG A 49 -4.21 -7.24 2.38
C ARG A 49 -5.22 -6.45 3.20
N GLU A 50 -5.06 -6.43 4.52
CA GLU A 50 -5.95 -5.78 5.48
C GLU A 50 -6.00 -4.27 5.25
N ILE A 51 -4.85 -3.64 5.05
CA ILE A 51 -4.76 -2.20 4.74
C ILE A 51 -5.50 -1.88 3.44
N ARG A 52 -5.33 -2.69 2.39
CA ARG A 52 -6.04 -2.47 1.12
C ARG A 52 -7.55 -2.66 1.24
N ILE A 53 -8.00 -3.63 2.04
CA ILE A 53 -9.43 -3.82 2.35
C ILE A 53 -9.98 -2.58 3.09
N ALA A 54 -9.27 -2.10 4.10
CA ALA A 54 -9.68 -0.91 4.85
C ALA A 54 -9.75 0.34 3.96
N VAL A 55 -8.78 0.52 3.05
CA VAL A 55 -8.80 1.62 2.05
C VAL A 55 -9.99 1.49 1.10
N ALA A 56 -10.29 0.28 0.61
CA ALA A 56 -11.45 0.06 -0.25
C ALA A 56 -12.77 0.37 0.48
N ALA A 57 -12.91 -0.09 1.73
CA ALA A 57 -14.06 0.19 2.59
C ALA A 57 -14.21 1.69 2.92
N ALA A 58 -13.10 2.43 2.94
CA ALA A 58 -13.08 3.89 3.11
C ALA A 58 -13.55 4.68 1.86
N GLY A 59 -14.03 4.02 0.81
CA GLY A 59 -14.42 4.65 -0.45
C GLY A 59 -13.26 4.80 -1.45
N GLY A 60 -12.13 4.11 -1.20
CA GLY A 60 -10.94 4.13 -2.03
C GLY A 60 -9.82 5.01 -1.47
N GLY A 61 -8.72 5.08 -2.22
CA GLY A 61 -7.50 5.76 -1.78
C GLY A 61 -6.24 5.03 -2.24
N HIS A 62 -5.11 5.34 -1.61
CA HIS A 62 -3.82 4.74 -1.94
C HIS A 62 -3.10 4.26 -0.69
N ALA A 63 -2.68 2.99 -0.69
CA ALA A 63 -1.72 2.47 0.27
C ALA A 63 -0.37 2.24 -0.42
N THR A 64 0.70 2.84 0.12
CA THR A 64 2.07 2.66 -0.40
C THR A 64 3.01 2.20 0.71
N LEU A 65 3.69 1.07 0.50
CA LEU A 65 4.74 0.59 1.39
C LEU A 65 6.01 1.44 1.19
N VAL A 66 6.25 2.38 2.10
CA VAL A 66 7.42 3.25 2.05
C VAL A 66 8.65 2.53 2.58
N ARG A 67 8.50 1.79 3.69
CA ARG A 67 9.60 1.08 4.36
C ARG A 67 9.16 -0.31 4.82
N GLY A 68 9.99 -1.31 4.61
CA GLY A 68 9.81 -2.69 5.05
C GLY A 68 11.12 -3.46 4.89
N SER A 69 11.21 -4.66 5.45
CA SER A 69 12.36 -5.55 5.28
C SER A 69 12.55 -5.93 3.79
N PRO A 70 13.75 -6.37 3.37
CA PRO A 70 13.98 -6.86 2.00
C PRO A 70 13.05 -8.01 1.60
N SER A 71 12.78 -8.93 2.54
CA SER A 71 11.85 -10.05 2.33
C SER A 71 10.44 -9.55 2.06
N LEU A 72 9.93 -8.64 2.90
CA LEU A 72 8.61 -8.04 2.71
C LEU A 72 8.52 -7.29 1.37
N ARG A 73 9.51 -6.48 1.04
CA ARG A 73 9.54 -5.70 -0.21
C ARG A 73 9.61 -6.57 -1.47
N THR A 74 10.06 -7.82 -1.36
CA THR A 74 10.04 -8.80 -2.45
C THR A 74 8.70 -9.55 -2.52
N ALA A 75 8.09 -9.80 -1.35
CA ALA A 75 6.86 -10.58 -1.25
C ALA A 75 5.59 -9.82 -1.66
N ILE A 76 5.56 -8.50 -1.47
CA ILE A 76 4.38 -7.67 -1.76
C ILE A 76 4.69 -6.53 -2.72
N SER A 77 3.72 -6.23 -3.61
CA SER A 77 3.77 -5.00 -4.38
C SER A 77 3.68 -3.79 -3.45
N PRO A 78 4.60 -2.82 -3.54
CA PRO A 78 4.63 -1.66 -2.64
C PRO A 78 3.55 -0.63 -2.95
N PHE A 79 2.90 -0.69 -4.12
CA PHE A 79 1.91 0.31 -4.53
C PHE A 79 0.48 -0.17 -4.35
N GLN A 80 -0.46 0.77 -4.37
CA GLN A 80 -1.88 0.46 -4.48
C GLN A 80 -2.13 -0.20 -5.85
N PRO A 81 -2.86 -1.33 -5.91
CA PRO A 81 -3.26 -1.92 -7.17
C PRO A 81 -4.00 -0.93 -8.05
N GLN A 82 -3.61 -0.86 -9.32
CA GLN A 82 -4.33 -0.07 -10.32
C GLN A 82 -5.58 -0.83 -10.80
N PRO A 83 -6.63 -0.12 -11.22
CA PRO A 83 -7.70 -0.71 -12.03
C PRO A 83 -7.12 -1.43 -13.24
N GLU A 84 -7.73 -2.56 -13.62
CA GLU A 84 -7.23 -3.45 -14.67
C GLU A 84 -6.87 -2.72 -15.99
N PRO A 85 -7.68 -1.77 -16.51
CA PRO A 85 -7.33 -1.07 -17.75
C PRO A 85 -6.05 -0.22 -17.62
N LEU A 86 -5.82 0.40 -16.45
CA LEU A 86 -4.62 1.20 -16.19
C LEU A 86 -3.39 0.32 -15.97
N ALA A 87 -3.55 -0.81 -15.29
CA ALA A 87 -2.47 -1.79 -15.14
C ALA A 87 -2.02 -2.32 -16.52
N ALA A 88 -2.97 -2.65 -17.41
CA ALA A 88 -2.68 -3.11 -18.76
C ALA A 88 -1.98 -2.04 -19.61
N LEU A 89 -2.36 -0.76 -19.47
CA LEU A 89 -1.67 0.34 -20.12
C LEU A 89 -0.23 0.52 -19.59
N SER A 90 -0.06 0.55 -18.27
CA SER A 90 1.25 0.67 -17.61
C SER A 90 2.20 -0.44 -18.04
N LYS A 91 1.69 -1.69 -18.12
CA LYS A 91 2.46 -2.85 -18.58
C LYS A 91 2.96 -2.67 -20.02
N ARG A 92 2.08 -2.30 -20.96
CA ARG A 92 2.45 -2.07 -22.37
C ARG A 92 3.49 -0.95 -22.53
N LEU A 93 3.35 0.14 -21.77
CA LEU A 93 4.33 1.21 -21.77
C LEU A 93 5.69 0.70 -21.25
N ARG A 94 5.70 -0.06 -20.15
CA ARG A 94 6.94 -0.62 -19.62
C ARG A 94 7.63 -1.55 -20.61
N GLU A 95 6.89 -2.40 -21.31
CA GLU A 95 7.45 -3.30 -22.34
C GLU A 95 8.11 -2.51 -23.49
N GLN A 96 7.62 -1.31 -23.82
CA GLN A 96 8.21 -0.45 -24.84
C GLN A 96 9.46 0.30 -24.34
N PHE A 97 9.44 0.82 -23.12
CA PHE A 97 10.51 1.65 -22.58
C PHE A 97 11.63 0.85 -21.88
N ASP A 98 11.31 -0.33 -21.34
CA ASP A 98 12.25 -1.20 -20.64
C ASP A 98 12.03 -2.68 -21.02
N PRO A 99 12.27 -3.05 -22.30
CA PRO A 99 12.07 -4.42 -22.77
C PRO A 99 12.97 -5.45 -22.10
N ARG A 100 14.04 -5.00 -21.42
CA ARG A 100 14.97 -5.87 -20.68
C ARG A 100 14.69 -5.92 -19.18
N GLY A 101 13.69 -5.18 -18.68
CA GLY A 101 13.32 -5.17 -17.26
C GLY A 101 14.42 -4.68 -16.32
N ILE A 102 15.28 -3.78 -16.79
CA ILE A 102 16.43 -3.25 -16.04
C ILE A 102 15.96 -2.25 -14.97
N LEU A 103 14.88 -1.51 -15.23
CA LEU A 103 14.37 -0.47 -14.34
C LEU A 103 13.40 -1.09 -13.32
N ASN A 104 13.73 -0.93 -12.03
CA ASN A 104 12.89 -1.32 -10.89
C ASN A 104 12.43 -2.80 -10.90
N PRO A 105 13.36 -3.78 -11.04
CA PRO A 105 13.00 -5.20 -11.11
C PRO A 105 12.20 -5.63 -9.88
N GLY A 106 11.08 -6.30 -10.11
CA GLY A 106 10.18 -6.83 -9.08
C GLY A 106 9.38 -5.79 -8.28
N ARG A 107 9.45 -4.48 -8.58
CA ARG A 107 8.75 -3.43 -7.81
C ARG A 107 7.54 -2.83 -8.52
N MET A 108 7.52 -2.89 -9.84
CA MET A 108 6.43 -2.38 -10.69
C MET A 108 6.10 -3.51 -11.66
N ASN A 109 4.89 -4.06 -11.61
CA ASN A 109 4.46 -5.19 -12.44
C ASN A 109 3.45 -4.75 -13.48
#